data_AF-A0A2X2T683-F1
#
_entry.id   AF-A0A2X2T683-F1
#
_cell.length_a   1.000
_cell.length_b   1.000
_cell.length_c   1.000
_cell.angle_alpha   90.00
_cell.angle_beta   90.00
_cell.angle_gamma   90.00
#
_symmetry.space_group_name_H-M   'P 1'
#
loop_
_entity.id
_entity.type
_entity.pdbx_description
1 polymer ?
#
loop_
_entity_poly.entity_id
_entity_poly.type
_entity_poly.pdbx_seq_one_letter_code
_entity_poly.pdbx_strand_id
1 'polypeptide(L)' 'MKLGGWDKPAESGAYAITATTPDQAKSAIKTDNTTYASGADMLITVTLKDANGKRCDRRGGFADDGSGHGGERDP' A
#
# COMPACT_ATOMS: atom_id res chain seq x y z
N MET A 1 -17.91 18.92 -39.28
CA MET A 1 -18.56 19.46 -38.06
C MET A 1 -17.87 18.85 -36.86
N LYS A 2 -17.43 19.64 -35.88
CA LYS A 2 -16.79 19.17 -34.65
C LYS A 2 -17.84 19.08 -33.54
N LEU A 3 -17.88 17.98 -32.79
CA LEU A 3 -18.85 17.79 -31.71
C LEU A 3 -18.57 18.81 -30.60
N GLY A 4 -19.61 19.54 -30.18
CA GLY A 4 -19.48 20.57 -29.14
C GLY A 4 -18.89 19.99 -27.85
N GLY A 5 -17.91 20.69 -27.28
CA GLY A 5 -17.19 20.28 -26.08
C GLY A 5 -15.71 19.94 -26.27
N TRP A 6 -15.23 19.87 -27.52
CA TRP A 6 -13.81 19.63 -27.84
C TRP A 6 -12.95 20.90 -27.90
N ASP A 7 -13.53 22.08 -27.63
CA ASP A 7 -12.81 23.36 -27.57
C ASP A 7 -12.08 23.57 -26.23
N LYS A 8 -12.27 22.66 -25.27
CA LYS A 8 -11.55 22.64 -24.00
C LYS A 8 -10.81 21.31 -23.86
N PRO A 9 -9.52 21.31 -23.48
CA PRO A 9 -8.84 20.07 -23.14
C PRO A 9 -9.60 19.39 -21.98
N ALA A 10 -9.86 18.09 -22.11
CA ALA A 10 -10.41 17.31 -21.03
C ALA A 10 -9.34 17.15 -19.95
N GLU A 11 -9.44 17.95 -18.89
CA GLU A 11 -8.55 17.83 -17.74
C GLU A 11 -9.06 16.73 -16.81
N SER A 12 -8.20 15.75 -16.52
CA SER A 12 -8.51 14.73 -15.51
C SER A 12 -8.37 15.35 -14.11
N GLY A 13 -9.37 15.15 -13.26
CA GLY A 13 -9.32 15.62 -11.88
C GLY A 13 -8.18 14.96 -11.08
N ALA A 14 -7.75 15.62 -10.01
CA ALA A 14 -6.74 15.08 -9.10
C ALA A 14 -7.22 13.76 -8.47
N TYR A 15 -6.36 12.74 -8.49
CA TYR A 15 -6.60 11.45 -7.85
C TYR A 15 -5.74 11.31 -6.60
N ALA A 16 -6.35 10.99 -5.45
CA ALA A 16 -5.62 10.69 -4.23
C ALA A 16 -5.38 9.17 -4.13
N ILE A 17 -4.12 8.76 -3.96
CA ILE A 17 -3.76 7.38 -3.62
C ILE A 17 -3.41 7.36 -2.13
N THR A 18 -4.39 7.03 -1.29
CA THR A 18 -4.16 6.92 0.14
C THR A 18 -3.50 5.57 0.45
N ALA A 19 -2.35 5.60 1.12
CA ALA A 19 -1.79 4.39 1.70
C ALA A 19 -2.74 3.88 2.80
N THR A 20 -3.09 2.60 2.75
CA THR A 20 -3.97 1.97 3.73
C THR A 20 -3.17 1.35 4.87
N THR A 21 -3.57 1.65 6.11
CA THR A 21 -3.01 1.04 7.32
C THR A 21 -3.58 -0.37 7.51
N PRO A 22 -2.75 -1.39 7.80
CA PRO A 22 -3.23 -2.72 8.10
C PRO A 22 -4.00 -2.75 9.43
N ASP A 23 -5.14 -3.43 9.41
CA ASP A 23 -5.94 -3.79 10.57
C ASP A 23 -5.54 -5.19 11.05
N GLN A 24 -5.10 -5.30 12.30
CA GLN A 24 -4.58 -6.56 12.85
C GLN A 24 -5.65 -7.65 12.88
N ALA A 25 -6.91 -7.31 13.22
CA ALA A 25 -7.98 -8.28 13.34
C ALA A 25 -8.40 -8.86 11.98
N LYS A 26 -8.11 -8.15 10.88
CA LYS A 26 -8.42 -8.57 9.50
C LYS A 26 -7.22 -9.14 8.75
N SER A 27 -6.03 -8.99 9.31
CA SER A 27 -4.78 -9.52 8.78
C SER A 27 -4.50 -10.92 9.32
N ALA A 28 -3.67 -11.70 8.61
CA ALA A 28 -3.37 -13.08 9.02
C ALA A 28 -1.95 -13.49 8.64
N ILE A 29 -1.38 -14.38 9.46
CA ILE A 29 -0.16 -15.12 9.18
C ILE A 29 -0.53 -16.59 9.13
N LYS A 30 -0.05 -17.29 8.10
CA LYS A 30 -0.29 -18.72 7.92
C LYS A 30 1.01 -19.41 7.52
N THR A 31 1.26 -20.57 8.13
CA THR A 31 2.28 -21.51 7.69
C THR A 31 1.68 -22.52 6.72
N ASP A 32 2.50 -23.08 5.83
CA ASP A 32 2.04 -24.09 4.87
C ASP A 32 1.73 -25.44 5.54
N ASN A 33 2.45 -25.77 6.62
CA ASN A 33 2.25 -26.97 7.42
C ASN A 33 2.25 -26.66 8.94
N THR A 34 1.85 -27.64 9.75
CA THR A 34 1.83 -27.55 11.22
C THR A 34 3.04 -28.23 11.87
N THR A 35 3.67 -29.17 11.18
CA THR A 35 4.86 -29.90 11.66
C THR A 35 5.95 -29.91 10.61
N TYR A 36 7.19 -29.84 11.07
CA TYR A 36 8.37 -29.77 10.21
C TYR A 36 9.46 -30.68 10.77
N ALA A 37 10.14 -31.39 9.88
CA ALA A 37 11.35 -32.11 10.22
C ALA A 37 12.50 -31.11 10.39
N SER A 38 13.47 -31.45 11.24
CA SER A 38 14.69 -30.66 11.37
C SER A 38 15.41 -30.52 10.03
N GLY A 39 15.75 -29.29 9.66
CA GLY A 39 16.39 -28.96 8.38
C GLY A 39 15.43 -28.80 7.20
N ALA A 40 14.12 -28.95 7.39
CA ALA A 40 13.13 -28.64 6.36
C ALA A 40 12.80 -27.15 6.33
N ASP A 41 12.51 -26.63 5.13
CA ASP A 41 12.04 -25.26 4.94
C ASP A 41 10.58 -25.08 5.39
N MET A 42 10.25 -23.86 5.82
CA MET A 42 8.90 -23.43 6.20
C MET A 42 8.46 -22.27 5.32
N LEU A 43 7.30 -22.39 4.67
CA LEU A 43 6.72 -21.29 3.90
C LEU A 43 5.72 -20.52 4.76
N ILE A 44 6.02 -19.25 5.01
CA ILE A 44 5.16 -18.33 5.75
C ILE A 44 4.47 -17.39 4.76
N THR A 45 3.14 -17.40 4.78
CA THR A 45 2.31 -16.45 4.03
C THR A 45 1.74 -15.41 4.97
N VAL A 46 2.00 -14.14 4.66
CA VAL A 46 1.43 -13.00 5.37
C VAL A 46 0.41 -12.30 4.47
N THR A 47 -0.78 -12.05 4.98
CA THR A 47 -1.81 -11.27 4.32
C THR A 47 -2.18 -10.07 5.18
N LEU A 48 -1.96 -8.87 4.66
CA LEU A 48 -2.32 -7.61 5.30
C LEU A 48 -3.60 -7.05 4.68
N LYS A 49 -4.58 -6.70 5.53
CA LYS A 49 -5.83 -6.05 5.10
C LYS A 49 -6.11 -4.81 5.91
N ASP A 50 -6.75 -3.82 5.30
CA ASP A 50 -7.16 -2.60 5.99
C ASP A 50 -8.51 -2.78 6.73
N ALA A 51 -8.98 -1.74 7.41
CA ALA A 51 -10.27 -1.73 8.12
C ALA A 51 -11.48 -2.03 7.21
N ASN A 52 -11.38 -1.87 5.89
CA ASN A 52 -12.43 -2.26 4.94
C ASN A 52 -12.23 -3.67 4.36
N GLY A 53 -11.23 -4.41 4.82
CA GLY A 53 -10.93 -5.78 4.38
C GLY A 53 -10.30 -5.86 2.98
N LYS A 54 -9.82 -4.73 2.43
CA LYS A 54 -9.09 -4.71 1.16
C LYS A 54 -7.63 -5.02 1.45
N ARG A 55 -6.92 -5.57 0.46
CA ARG A 55 -5.49 -5.84 0.61
C ARG A 55 -4.75 -4.52 0.79
N CYS A 56 -3.88 -4.47 1.80
CA CYS A 56 -2.87 -3.43 1.86
C CYS A 56 -1.81 -3.78 0.83
N ASP A 57 -1.76 -3.03 -0.27
CA ASP A 57 -0.66 -3.11 -1.22
C ASP A 57 0.55 -2.38 -0.64
N ARG A 58 1.77 -2.85 -0.91
CA ARG A 58 3.03 -2.25 -0.41
C ARG A 58 3.38 -0.97 -1.18
N ARG A 59 2.42 -0.05 -1.32
CA ARG A 59 2.63 1.28 -1.92
C ARG A 59 2.94 2.36 -0.90
N GLY A 60 2.79 2.06 0.41
CA GLY A 60 3.41 2.81 1.49
C GLY A 60 4.58 1.99 2.00
N GLY A 61 5.81 2.47 1.80
CA GLY A 61 6.99 1.89 2.42
C GLY A 61 6.77 1.77 3.93
N PHE A 62 7.40 0.78 4.55
CA PHE A 62 7.66 0.84 5.99
C PHE A 62 8.18 2.24 6.26
N ALA A 63 7.43 3.06 6.99
CA ALA A 63 7.90 4.39 7.36
C ALA A 63 9.16 4.14 8.19
N ASP A 64 10.31 4.41 7.60
CA ASP A 64 11.50 4.71 8.37
C ASP A 64 11.10 5.83 9.33
N ASP A 65 11.40 5.69 10.62
CA ASP A 65 11.21 6.72 11.66
C ASP A 65 12.21 7.89 11.45
N GLY A 66 12.36 8.31 10.19
CA GLY A 66 13.29 9.32 9.73
C GLY A 66 12.88 10.69 10.25
N SER A 67 13.18 10.95 11.52
CA SER A 67 13.47 12.27 12.03
C SER A 67 14.52 12.92 11.13
N GLY A 68 14.10 13.80 10.22
CA GLY A 68 15.04 14.65 9.48
C GLY A 68 14.59 15.10 8.11
N HIS A 69 13.70 16.10 8.05
CA HIS A 69 13.79 17.10 6.98
C HIS A 69 14.18 18.43 7.61
N GLY A 70 15.49 18.53 7.86
CA GLY A 70 16.19 19.79 8.04
C GLY A 70 15.97 20.66 6.80
N GLY A 71 15.86 21.96 7.04
CA GLY A 71 15.43 22.94 6.06
C GLY A 71 16.36 23.08 4.87
N GLU A 72 15.76 23.54 3.78
CA GLU A 72 16.41 24.43 2.83
C GLU A 72 15.39 25.56 2.62
N ARG A 73 15.63 26.66 3.32
CA ARG A 73 15.13 27.96 2.86
C ARG A 73 16.04 28.37 1.72
N ASP A 74 15.44 29.06 0.75
CA ASP A 74 16.00 30.16 -0.06
C ASP A 74 15.81 29.95 -1.56
N PRO A 75 15.68 31.02 -2.36
CA PRO A 75 15.10 32.34 -2.09
C PRO A 75 13.81 32.63 -2.88
#